data_AF-A0AB36J2A9-F1
#
_entry.id   AF-A0AB36J2A9-F1
#
_cell.length_a   1.000
_cell.length_b   1.000
_cell.length_c   1.000
_cell.angle_alpha   90.00
_cell.angle_beta   90.00
_cell.angle_gamma   90.00
#
_symmetry.space_group_name_H-M   'P 1'
#
loop_
_entity.id
_entity.type
_entity.pdbx_description
1 polymer ?
#
loop_
_entity_poly.entity_id
_entity_poly.type
_entity_poly.pdbx_seq_one_letter_code
_entity_poly.pdbx_strand_id
1 'polypeptide(L)' 'MKIEELKLGVRVRIKNGFHINKIGIVIAKGTQTVLLDIDEPLLISVLPAYLETAPENPLPPGWEEVKI' A
#
# COMPACT_ATOMS: atom_id res chain seq x y z
N MET A 1 -10.95 -2.33 -0.32
CA MET A 1 -11.12 -1.10 -1.12
C MET A 1 -11.42 -1.46 -2.57
N LYS A 2 -11.87 -0.52 -3.41
CA LYS A 2 -12.01 -0.77 -4.86
C LYS A 2 -10.69 -0.48 -5.59
N ILE A 3 -10.49 -1.06 -6.78
CA ILE A 3 -9.22 -0.91 -7.53
C ILE A 3 -9.04 0.50 -8.10
N GLU A 4 -10.16 1.18 -8.37
CA GLU A 4 -10.18 2.55 -8.92
C GLU A 4 -9.71 3.57 -7.87
N GLU A 5 -9.92 3.28 -6.59
CA GLU A 5 -9.50 4.12 -5.45
C GLU A 5 -7.99 4.01 -5.16
N LEU A 6 -7.34 2.97 -5.68
CA LEU A 6 -5.91 2.75 -5.49
C LEU A 6 -5.09 3.61 -6.45
N LYS A 7 -4.16 4.37 -5.88
CA LYS A 7 -3.14 5.12 -6.62
C LYS A 7 -1.79 4.44 -6.46
N LEU A 8 -0.92 4.61 -7.44
CA LEU A 8 0.47 4.18 -7.33
C LEU A 8 1.16 4.97 -6.21
N GLY A 9 2.07 4.33 -5.49
CA GLY A 9 2.78 4.91 -4.35
C GLY A 9 2.00 4.92 -3.03
N VAL A 10 0.72 4.54 -3.03
CA VAL A 10 -0.08 4.50 -1.80
C VAL A 10 0.34 3.31 -0.94
N ARG A 11 0.48 3.58 0.36
CA ARG A 11 0.70 2.56 1.39
C ARG A 11 -0.62 1.88 1.73
N VAL A 12 -0.61 0.56 1.70
CA VAL A 12 -1.76 -0.29 2.03
C VAL A 12 -1.35 -1.33 3.04
N ARG A 13 -2.27 -1.70 3.93
CA ARG A 13 -2.14 -2.87 4.78
C ARG A 13 -2.93 -4.02 4.15
N ILE A 14 -2.34 -5.21 4.20
CA ILE A 14 -2.99 -6.45 3.80
C ILE A 14 -3.78 -6.98 5.00
N LYS A 15 -5.10 -7.09 4.86
CA LYS A 15 -5.99 -7.54 5.95
C LYS A 15 -6.41 -9.01 5.84
N ASN A 16 -5.99 -9.73 4.80
CA ASN A 16 -6.33 -11.14 4.62
C ASN A 16 -5.28 -11.89 3.79
N GLY A 17 -5.20 -13.21 3.99
CA GLY A 17 -4.27 -14.11 3.28
C GLY A 17 -2.94 -14.34 4.01
N PHE A 18 -1.98 -14.95 3.31
CA PHE A 18 -0.69 -15.35 3.87
C PHE A 18 0.16 -14.16 4.36
N HIS A 19 0.03 -13.00 3.71
CA HIS A 19 0.78 -11.78 4.03
C HIS A 19 -0.02 -10.81 4.92
N ILE A 20 -0.99 -11.31 5.70
CA ILE A 20 -1.80 -10.47 6.60
C ILE A 20 -0.93 -9.62 7.53
N ASN A 21 -1.38 -8.39 7.80
CA ASN A 21 -0.72 -7.34 8.58
C ASN A 21 0.55 -6.74 7.99
N LYS A 22 1.05 -7.23 6.85
CA LYS A 22 2.16 -6.56 6.16
C LYS A 22 1.68 -5.25 5.52
N ILE A 23 2.60 -4.29 5.45
CA ILE A 23 2.42 -3.04 4.72
C ILE A 23 3.08 -3.18 3.36
N GLY A 24 2.38 -2.75 2.32
CA GLY A 24 2.93 -2.69 0.97
C GLY A 24 2.69 -1.34 0.33
N ILE A 25 3.49 -1.04 -0.69
CA ILE A 25 3.33 0.11 -1.58
C ILE A 25 2.78 -0.39 -2.89
N VAL A 26 1.73 0.28 -3.38
CA VAL A 26 1.13 -0.03 -4.68
C VAL A 26 2.08 0.40 -5.79
N ILE A 27 2.66 -0.57 -6.51
CA ILE A 27 3.61 -0.28 -7.60
C ILE A 27 3.02 -0.51 -8.99
N ALA A 28 1.98 -1.34 -9.11
CA ALA A 28 1.23 -1.51 -10.37
C ALA A 28 -0.22 -1.91 -10.12
N LYS A 29 -1.10 -1.58 -11.07
CA LYS A 29 -2.51 -1.99 -11.08
C LYS A 29 -2.76 -2.89 -12.29
N GLY A 30 -3.21 -4.12 -12.03
CA GLY A 30 -3.78 -4.99 -13.04
C GLY A 30 -5.28 -4.71 -13.23
N THR A 31 -5.96 -5.61 -13.93
CA THR A 31 -7.42 -5.55 -14.10
C THR A 31 -8.19 -6.03 -12.87
N GLN A 32 -7.63 -6.99 -12.12
CA GLN A 32 -8.28 -7.58 -10.93
C GLN A 32 -7.43 -7.47 -9.67
N THR A 33 -6.11 -7.45 -9.82
CA THR A 33 -5.16 -7.46 -8.71
C THR A 33 -4.24 -6.24 -8.77
N VAL A 34 -3.55 -6.04 -7.66
CA VAL A 34 -2.63 -4.93 -7.45
C VAL A 34 -1.30 -5.54 -7.08
N LEU A 35 -0.23 -5.07 -7.71
CA LEU A 35 1.11 -5.49 -7.37
C LEU A 35 1.64 -4.60 -6.25
N LEU A 36 2.09 -5.22 -5.17
CA LEU A 36 2.63 -4.55 -4.00
C LEU A 36 4.11 -4.87 -3.84
N ASP A 37 4.88 -3.85 -3.51
CA ASP A 37 6.19 -3.97 -2.88
C ASP A 37 6.00 -3.99 -1.36
N ILE A 38 6.49 -5.02 -0.69
CA ILE A 38 6.32 -5.24 0.76
C ILE A 38 7.66 -5.18 1.52
N ASP A 39 8.71 -4.60 0.93
CA ASP A 39 10.05 -4.50 1.52
C ASP A 39 10.66 -5.89 1.84
N GLU A 40 10.34 -6.87 1.00
CA GLU A 40 10.88 -8.22 1.00
C GLU A 40 11.45 -8.53 -0.38
N PRO A 41 12.29 -9.57 -0.53
CA PRO A 41 12.84 -9.95 -1.83
C PRO A 41 11.80 -10.59 -2.78
N LEU A 42 10.54 -10.18 -2.69
CA LEU A 42 9.48 -10.59 -3.60
C LEU A 42 8.36 -9.53 -3.70
N LEU A 43 7.74 -9.46 -4.88
CA LEU A 43 6.55 -8.66 -5.13
C LEU A 43 5.32 -9.55 -5.07
N ILE A 44 4.23 -9.05 -4.48
CA ILE A 44 3.00 -9.84 -4.32
C ILE A 44 1.84 -9.23 -5.09
N SER A 45 1.05 -10.09 -5.73
CA SER A 45 -0.20 -9.71 -6.36
C SER A 45 -1.35 -9.97 -5.38
N VAL A 46 -2.12 -8.94 -5.04
CA VAL A 46 -3.19 -9.03 -4.03
C VAL A 46 -4.49 -8.46 -4.58
N LEU A 47 -5.61 -9.07 -4.19
CA LEU A 47 -6.94 -8.52 -4.49
C LEU A 47 -7.17 -7.23 -3.70
N PRO A 48 -7.70 -6.15 -4.32
CA PRO A 48 -8.08 -4.91 -3.62
C PRO A 48 -9.01 -5.12 -2.42
N ALA A 49 -9.84 -6.16 -2.47
CA ALA A 49 -10.73 -6.53 -1.37
C ALA A 49 -9.96 -6.87 -0.08
N TYR A 50 -8.70 -7.30 -0.18
CA TYR A 50 -7.83 -7.67 0.94
C TYR A 50 -6.93 -6.52 1.40
N LEU A 51 -7.17 -5.32 0.88
CA LEU A 51 -6.39 -4.13 1.19
C LEU A 51 -7.23 -3.09 1.94
N GLU A 52 -6.56 -2.40 2.84
CA GLU A 52 -6.99 -1.16 3.48
C GLU A 52 -5.88 -0.11 3.37
N THR A 53 -6.23 1.17 3.44
CA THR A 53 -5.23 2.25 3.47
C THR A 53 -4.43 2.17 4.76
N ALA A 54 -3.10 2.15 4.63
CA ALA A 54 -2.24 2.31 5.79
C ALA A 54 -1.94 3.81 5.99
N PRO A 55 -1.79 4.27 7.24
CA PRO A 55 -1.31 5.61 7.49
C PRO A 55 0.05 5.80 6.82
N GLU A 56 0.27 7.01 6.30
CA GLU A 56 1.60 7.43 5.90
C GLU A 56 2.53 7.34 7.10
N ASN A 57 3.83 7.06 6.84
CA ASN A 57 4.78 7.11 7.94
C ASN A 57 4.70 8.51 8.55
N PRO A 58 4.60 8.63 9.88
CA PRO A 58 4.71 9.93 10.50
C PRO A 58 6.03 10.53 10.03
N LEU A 59 5.97 11.79 9.59
CA LEU A 59 7.16 12.53 9.23
C LEU A 59 8.13 12.46 10.43
N PRO A 60 9.45 12.29 10.19
CA PRO A 60 10.41 12.35 11.27
C PRO A 60 10.23 13.66 12.05
N PRO A 61 10.43 13.67 13.37
CA PRO A 61 10.33 14.89 14.16
C PRO A 61 11.17 16.02 13.52
N GLY A 62 10.57 17.18 13.26
CA GLY A 62 11.23 18.33 12.63
C GLY A 62 11.06 18.45 11.10
N TRP A 63 10.38 17.50 10.44
CA TRP A 63 10.00 17.58 9.03
C TRP A 63 8.55 18.06 8.88
N GLU A 64 8.18 19.17 9.52
CA GLU A 64 6.84 19.75 9.31
C GLU A 64 6.72 20.29 7.87
N GLU A 65 5.55 20.06 7.25
CA GLU A 65 5.25 20.65 5.95
C GLU A 65 5.23 22.18 6.07
N VAL A 66 6.24 22.83 5.49
CA VAL A 66 6.19 24.28 5.31
C VAL A 66 5.16 24.58 4.22
N LYS A 67 4.02 25.17 4.58
CA LYS A 67 3.10 25.76 3.60
C LYS A 67 3.82 26.92 2.92
N ILE A 68 4.10 26.78 1.63
CA ILE A 68 4.57 27.86 0.74
C ILE A 68 3.35 28.51 0.09
#